data_AF-A0A7C8E7R3-F1
#
_entry.id   AF-A0A7C8E7R3-F1
#
_cell.length_a   1.000
_cell.length_b   1.000
_cell.length_c   1.000
_cell.angle_alpha   90.00
_cell.angle_beta   90.00
_cell.angle_gamma   90.00
#
_symmetry.space_group_name_H-M   'P 1'
#
loop_
_entity.id
_entity.type
_entity.pdbx_description
1 polymer ?
#
loop_
_entity_poly.entity_id
_entity_poly.type
_entity_poly.pdbx_seq_one_letter_code
_entity_poly.pdbx_strand_id
1 'polypeptide(L)'
;MNKILDLLVFTNLPIKKKFLLFSLGTFFWFIVVSAIGLVTMFEMNSKSQRIVDVIEPHQRTGHIIIRKLRGVSISVHKIFIVEERDKINSNLLKAKTRIEDARSYLNTLLHSGRIKDYSRGTGQFYSEFNVVSLQDTQKRKYIEDVREKVEILDKLIDEFVD
;
A
#
# COMPACT_ATOMS: atom_id res chain seq x y z
N MET A 1 33.68 -12.48 49.84
CA MET A 1 33.22 -13.37 48.75
C MET A 1 32.11 -14.33 49.20
N ASN A 2 32.28 -15.05 50.31
CA ASN A 2 31.27 -16.02 50.81
C ASN A 2 29.90 -15.42 51.17
N LYS A 3 29.82 -14.18 51.67
CA LYS A 3 28.52 -13.52 51.96
C LYS A 3 27.66 -13.25 50.72
N ILE A 4 28.27 -13.01 49.56
CA ILE A 4 27.53 -12.78 48.29
C ILE A 4 27.05 -14.12 47.74
N LEU A 5 27.86 -15.17 47.88
CA LEU A 5 27.48 -16.56 47.55
C LEU A 5 26.36 -17.08 48.47
N ASP A 6 26.42 -16.85 49.79
CA ASP A 6 25.34 -17.23 50.72
C ASP A 6 24.04 -16.44 50.49
N LEU A 7 24.16 -15.21 49.99
CA LEU A 7 23.01 -14.40 49.57
C LEU A 7 22.40 -14.94 48.25
N LEU A 8 23.25 -15.37 47.30
CA LEU A 8 22.86 -15.97 46.02
C LEU A 8 22.28 -17.38 46.16
N VAL A 9 22.78 -18.17 47.10
CA VAL A 9 22.38 -19.58 47.35
C VAL A 9 21.23 -19.67 48.37
N PHE A 10 20.80 -18.55 48.95
CA PHE A 10 19.67 -18.44 49.89
C PHE A 10 19.75 -19.43 51.08
N THR A 11 20.94 -19.86 51.48
CA THR A 11 21.09 -20.95 52.45
C THR A 11 20.69 -20.52 53.87
N ASN A 12 20.95 -19.27 54.26
CA ASN A 12 20.81 -18.78 55.65
C ASN A 12 19.90 -17.55 55.85
N LEU A 13 18.94 -17.30 54.95
CA LEU A 13 17.97 -16.19 55.10
C LEU A 13 16.68 -16.61 55.80
N PRO A 14 16.11 -15.80 56.72
CA PRO A 14 14.79 -16.07 57.30
C PRO A 14 13.73 -16.12 56.19
N ILE A 15 12.74 -17.01 56.34
CA ILE A 15 11.72 -17.33 55.32
C ILE A 15 11.09 -16.07 54.72
N LYS A 16 10.78 -15.06 55.54
CA LYS A 16 10.21 -13.77 55.09
C LYS A 16 11.10 -13.05 54.06
N LYS A 17 12.42 -13.08 54.21
CA LYS A 17 13.36 -12.44 53.28
C LYS A 17 13.50 -13.22 51.97
N LYS A 18 13.45 -14.56 52.03
CA LYS A 18 13.41 -15.43 50.83
C LYS A 18 12.18 -15.14 49.99
N PHE A 19 11.00 -15.06 50.63
CA PHE A 19 9.75 -14.74 49.94
C PHE A 19 9.77 -13.34 49.33
N LEU A 20 10.32 -12.35 50.03
CA LEU A 20 10.45 -10.98 49.53
C LEU A 20 11.38 -10.91 48.30
N LEU A 21 12.53 -11.60 48.34
CA LEU A 21 13.45 -11.69 47.18
C LEU A 21 12.81 -12.38 45.99
N PHE A 22 12.07 -13.47 46.23
CA PHE A 22 11.34 -14.18 45.17
C PHE A 22 10.24 -13.30 44.55
N SER A 23 9.47 -12.59 45.39
CA SER A 23 8.45 -11.65 44.96
C SER A 23 9.04 -10.49 44.14
N LEU A 24 10.17 -9.92 44.59
CA LEU A 24 10.87 -8.85 43.88
C LEU A 24 11.40 -9.30 42.52
N GLY A 25 11.98 -10.51 42.45
CA GLY A 25 12.44 -11.11 41.20
C GLY A 25 11.29 -11.37 40.23
N THR A 26 10.17 -11.89 40.74
CA THR A 26 8.96 -12.12 39.93
C THR A 26 8.40 -10.80 39.41
N PHE A 27 8.31 -9.77 40.27
CA PHE A 27 7.83 -8.45 39.89
C PHE A 27 8.74 -7.77 38.86
N PHE A 28 10.07 -7.90 39.03
CA PHE A 28 11.05 -7.45 38.05
C PHE A 28 10.81 -8.10 36.68
N TRP A 29 10.64 -9.42 36.62
CA TRP A 29 10.34 -10.12 35.38
C TRP A 29 9.01 -9.69 34.76
N PHE A 30 7.98 -9.45 35.58
CA PHE A 30 6.71 -8.90 35.11
C PHE A 30 6.89 -7.54 34.42
N ILE A 31 7.69 -6.64 35.00
CA ILE A 31 8.01 -5.35 34.39
C ILE A 31 8.74 -5.55 33.07
N VAL A 32 9.75 -6.42 33.03
CA VAL A 32 10.52 -6.69 31.81
C VAL A 32 9.62 -7.20 30.69
N VAL A 33 8.78 -8.22 30.95
CA VAL A 33 7.86 -8.77 29.95
C VAL A 33 6.84 -7.71 29.51
N SER A 34 6.30 -6.93 30.45
CA SER A 34 5.35 -5.86 30.13
C SER A 34 5.98 -4.77 29.27
N ALA A 35 7.22 -4.36 29.57
CA ALA A 35 7.95 -3.38 28.79
C ALA A 35 8.22 -3.86 27.36
N ILE A 36 8.67 -5.11 27.20
CA ILE A 36 8.87 -5.73 25.87
C ILE A 36 7.56 -5.80 25.10
N GLY A 37 6.47 -6.25 25.74
CA GLY A 37 5.16 -6.33 25.11
C GLY A 37 4.66 -4.97 24.65
N LEU A 38 4.84 -3.94 25.47
CA LEU A 38 4.43 -2.57 25.18
C LEU A 38 5.23 -1.96 24.01
N VAL A 39 6.56 -2.12 24.01
CA VAL A 39 7.41 -1.70 22.87
C VAL A 39 7.01 -2.41 21.58
N THR A 40 6.79 -3.72 21.65
CA THR A 40 6.39 -4.53 20.48
C THR A 40 5.02 -4.10 19.95
N MET A 41 4.07 -3.80 20.84
CA MET A 41 2.74 -3.31 20.46
C MET A 41 2.81 -1.95 19.76
N PHE A 42 3.64 -1.02 20.26
CA PHE A 42 3.84 0.27 19.61
C PHE A 42 4.46 0.14 18.22
N GLU A 43 5.48 -0.70 18.09
CA GLU A 43 6.12 -0.97 16.80
C GLU A 43 5.11 -1.57 15.81
N MET A 44 4.36 -2.59 16.24
CA MET A 44 3.32 -3.22 15.43
C MET A 44 2.26 -2.21 15.00
N ASN A 45 1.79 -1.35 15.92
CA ASN A 45 0.81 -0.33 15.60
C ASN A 45 1.32 0.64 14.52
N SER A 46 2.56 1.11 14.64
CA SER A 46 3.17 2.01 13.64
C SER A 46 3.30 1.36 12.26
N LYS A 47 3.71 0.09 12.20
CA LYS A 47 3.85 -0.67 10.96
C LYS A 47 2.49 -0.95 10.32
N SER A 48 1.50 -1.33 11.13
CA SER A 48 0.13 -1.56 10.67
C SER A 48 -0.51 -0.30 10.10
N GLN A 49 -0.35 0.84 10.77
CA GLN A 49 -0.82 2.14 10.25
C GLN A 49 -0.17 2.45 8.90
N ARG A 50 1.15 2.25 8.76
CA ARG A 50 1.82 2.44 7.46
C ARG A 50 1.28 1.52 6.37
N ILE A 51 0.92 0.28 6.69
CA ILE A 51 0.32 -0.65 5.73
C ILE A 51 -1.02 -0.11 5.23
N VAL A 52 -1.88 0.32 6.16
CA VAL A 52 -3.24 0.79 5.85
C VAL A 52 -3.23 2.14 5.13
N ASP A 53 -2.41 3.09 5.58
CA ASP A 53 -2.49 4.47 5.13
C ASP A 53 -1.64 4.75 3.88
N VAL A 54 -0.65 3.90 3.59
CA VAL A 54 0.31 4.13 2.50
C VAL A 54 0.39 2.94 1.55
N ILE A 55 0.67 1.75 2.07
CA ILE A 55 0.99 0.59 1.22
C ILE A 55 -0.26 0.07 0.49
N GLU A 56 -1.38 -0.14 1.19
CA GLU A 56 -2.64 -0.59 0.59
C GLU A 56 -3.13 0.40 -0.49
N PRO A 57 -3.20 1.72 -0.25
CA PRO A 57 -3.67 2.66 -1.26
C PRO A 57 -2.78 2.67 -2.49
N HIS A 58 -1.45 2.59 -2.33
CA HIS A 58 -0.50 2.51 -3.45
C HIS A 58 -0.71 1.25 -4.28
N GLN A 59 -0.79 0.10 -3.62
CA GLN A 59 -1.00 -1.18 -4.29
C GLN A 59 -2.34 -1.23 -5.01
N ARG A 60 -3.41 -0.76 -4.36
CA ARG A 60 -4.75 -0.67 -4.93
C ARG A 60 -4.78 0.23 -6.15
N THR A 61 -4.10 1.37 -6.10
CA THR A 61 -3.94 2.26 -7.26
C THR A 61 -3.28 1.54 -8.43
N GLY A 62 -2.20 0.80 -8.18
CA GLY A 62 -1.53 -0.01 -9.20
C GLY A 62 -2.47 -1.02 -9.85
N HIS A 63 -3.27 -1.74 -9.06
CA HIS A 63 -4.26 -2.69 -9.58
C HIS A 63 -5.34 -2.02 -10.45
N ILE A 64 -5.79 -0.83 -10.05
CA ILE A 64 -6.76 -0.05 -10.85
C ILE A 64 -6.13 0.35 -12.18
N ILE A 65 -4.89 0.85 -12.19
CA ILE A 65 -4.17 1.24 -13.41
C ILE A 65 -4.02 0.02 -14.34
N ILE A 66 -3.58 -1.13 -13.83
CA ILE A 66 -3.45 -2.38 -14.61
C ILE A 66 -4.80 -2.76 -15.23
N ARG A 67 -5.89 -2.67 -14.47
CA ARG A 67 -7.24 -2.97 -14.98
C ARG A 67 -7.66 -1.99 -16.07
N LYS A 68 -7.35 -0.69 -15.94
CA LYS A 68 -7.66 0.33 -16.94
C LYS A 68 -6.86 0.08 -18.24
N LEU A 69 -5.56 -0.19 -18.14
CA LEU A 69 -4.70 -0.52 -19.29
C LEU A 69 -5.13 -1.81 -19.99
N ARG A 70 -5.54 -2.84 -19.25
CA ARG A 70 -6.16 -4.05 -19.83
C ARG A 70 -7.44 -3.68 -20.60
N GLY A 71 -8.27 -2.79 -20.04
CA GLY A 71 -9.46 -2.28 -20.72
C GLY A 71 -9.13 -1.50 -22.00
N VAL A 72 -8.02 -0.79 -22.05
CA VAL A 72 -7.50 -0.14 -23.26
C VAL A 72 -7.14 -1.18 -24.31
N SER A 73 -6.34 -2.19 -23.95
CA SER A 73 -5.97 -3.29 -24.85
C SER A 73 -7.20 -3.98 -25.46
N ILE A 74 -8.24 -4.24 -24.66
CA ILE A 74 -9.51 -4.81 -25.15
C ILE A 74 -10.21 -3.86 -26.12
N SER A 75 -10.27 -2.56 -25.81
CA SER A 75 -10.90 -1.57 -26.68
C SER A 75 -10.17 -1.43 -28.01
N VAL A 76 -8.83 -1.39 -27.99
CA VAL A 76 -7.99 -1.34 -29.19
C VAL A 76 -8.18 -2.61 -30.03
N HIS A 77 -8.18 -3.79 -29.42
CA HIS A 77 -8.42 -5.04 -30.13
C HIS A 77 -9.79 -5.05 -30.84
N LYS A 78 -10.82 -4.47 -30.21
CA LYS A 78 -12.16 -4.33 -30.83
C LYS A 78 -12.19 -3.37 -32.01
N ILE A 79 -11.31 -2.37 -32.06
CA ILE A 79 -11.20 -1.47 -33.21
C ILE A 79 -10.76 -2.26 -34.46
N PHE A 80 -9.84 -3.22 -34.30
CA PHE A 80 -9.34 -4.03 -35.41
C PHE A 80 -10.30 -5.10 -35.94
N ILE A 81 -11.25 -5.56 -35.11
CA ILE A 81 -12.16 -6.66 -35.47
C ILE A 81 -13.48 -6.14 -36.04
N VAL A 82 -13.89 -4.93 -35.68
CA VAL A 82 -15.21 -4.41 -36.01
C VAL A 82 -15.13 -3.44 -37.20
N GLU A 83 -15.89 -3.71 -38.25
CA GLU A 83 -15.92 -2.87 -39.46
C GLU A 83 -16.85 -1.65 -39.35
N GLU A 84 -17.80 -1.69 -38.42
CA GLU A 84 -18.74 -0.59 -38.20
C GLU A 84 -18.06 0.64 -37.58
N ARG A 85 -18.06 1.75 -38.32
CA ARG A 85 -17.44 3.03 -37.92
C ARG A 85 -17.91 3.55 -36.56
N ASP A 86 -19.18 3.42 -36.23
CA ASP A 86 -19.74 3.86 -34.95
C ASP A 86 -19.18 3.07 -33.76
N LYS A 87 -18.98 1.76 -33.95
CA LYS A 87 -18.38 0.89 -32.94
C LYS A 87 -16.88 1.15 -32.81
N ILE A 88 -16.19 1.47 -33.90
CA ILE A 88 -14.78 1.91 -33.87
C ILE A 88 -14.65 3.18 -33.02
N ASN A 89 -15.42 4.23 -33.33
CA ASN A 89 -15.41 5.50 -32.60
C ASN A 89 -15.75 5.32 -31.12
N SER A 90 -16.74 4.47 -30.80
CA SER A 90 -17.09 4.16 -29.41
C SER A 90 -15.94 3.48 -28.66
N ASN A 91 -15.25 2.53 -29.30
CA ASN A 91 -14.13 1.82 -28.67
C ASN A 91 -12.90 2.70 -28.51
N LEU A 92 -12.64 3.59 -29.47
CA LEU A 92 -11.61 4.62 -29.39
C LEU A 92 -11.83 5.55 -28.19
N LEU A 93 -13.04 6.11 -28.06
CA LEU A 93 -13.39 6.97 -26.93
C LEU A 93 -13.21 6.25 -25.59
N LYS A 94 -13.60 4.97 -25.51
CA LYS A 94 -13.40 4.13 -24.33
C LYS A 94 -11.92 3.86 -24.03
N ALA A 95 -11.07 3.74 -25.05
CA ALA A 95 -9.62 3.59 -24.89
C ALA A 95 -9.02 4.87 -24.31
N LYS A 96 -9.26 6.03 -24.96
CA LYS A 96 -8.77 7.35 -24.52
C LYS A 96 -9.18 7.68 -23.10
N THR A 97 -10.46 7.47 -22.77
CA THR A 97 -10.97 7.74 -21.42
C THR A 97 -10.26 6.89 -20.34
N ARG A 98 -9.91 5.63 -20.64
CA ARG A 98 -9.19 4.77 -19.70
C ARG A 98 -7.72 5.15 -19.56
N ILE A 99 -7.10 5.67 -20.62
CA ILE A 99 -5.75 6.22 -20.58
C ILE A 99 -5.71 7.47 -19.72
N GLU A 100 -6.68 8.38 -19.91
CA GLU A 100 -6.84 9.57 -19.09
C GLU A 100 -7.01 9.23 -17.60
N ASP A 101 -7.89 8.27 -17.27
CA ASP A 101 -8.03 7.76 -15.90
C ASP A 101 -6.69 7.22 -15.36
N ALA A 102 -5.96 6.44 -16.15
CA ALA A 102 -4.66 5.88 -15.75
C ALA A 102 -3.61 6.98 -15.51
N ARG A 103 -3.53 7.99 -16.37
CA ARG A 103 -2.66 9.16 -16.20
C ARG A 103 -3.02 9.92 -14.94
N SER A 104 -4.32 10.14 -14.68
CA SER A 104 -4.78 10.80 -13.46
C SER A 104 -4.33 10.04 -12.21
N TYR A 105 -4.45 8.71 -12.19
CA TYR A 105 -4.07 7.91 -11.03
C TYR A 105 -2.55 7.83 -10.82
N LEU A 106 -1.77 7.76 -11.90
CA LEU A 106 -0.30 7.89 -11.83
C LEU A 106 0.09 9.27 -11.29
N ASN A 107 -0.61 10.33 -11.67
CA ASN A 107 -0.37 11.67 -11.14
C ASN A 107 -0.69 11.76 -9.65
N THR A 108 -1.76 11.11 -9.19
CA THR A 108 -2.11 11.03 -7.77
C THR A 108 -1.03 10.30 -6.95
N LEU A 109 -0.40 9.26 -7.49
CA LEU A 109 0.75 8.60 -6.83
C LEU A 109 1.97 9.52 -6.65
N LEU A 110 2.15 10.50 -7.54
CA LEU A 110 3.26 11.45 -7.50
C LEU A 110 3.00 12.67 -6.59
N HIS A 111 1.75 13.17 -6.56
CA HIS A 111 1.42 14.45 -5.92
C HIS A 111 0.50 14.32 -4.70
N SER A 112 0.07 13.11 -4.36
CA SER A 112 -1.03 12.84 -3.43
C SER A 112 -2.38 13.29 -3.98
N GLY A 113 -3.44 12.74 -3.42
CA GLY A 113 -4.80 13.16 -3.73
C GLY A 113 -5.78 12.04 -3.49
N ARG A 114 -6.94 12.14 -4.13
CA ARG A 114 -8.02 11.18 -3.96
C ARG A 114 -8.26 10.41 -5.24
N ILE A 115 -8.40 9.09 -5.10
CA ILE A 115 -8.79 8.22 -6.19
C ILE A 115 -10.25 7.84 -6.02
N LYS A 116 -10.95 7.99 -7.13
CA LYS A 116 -12.37 7.77 -7.29
C LYS A 116 -12.55 6.69 -8.33
N ASP A 117 -12.66 5.45 -7.88
CA ASP A 117 -12.72 4.29 -8.78
C ASP A 117 -14.15 4.07 -9.30
N TYR A 118 -14.38 4.53 -10.52
CA TYR A 118 -15.62 4.32 -11.25
C TYR A 118 -15.36 3.52 -12.54
N SER A 119 -16.24 2.57 -12.84
CA SER A 119 -16.37 2.03 -14.19
C SER A 119 -17.32 2.91 -15.00
N ARG A 120 -16.75 3.80 -15.83
CA ARG A 120 -17.55 4.65 -16.74
C ARG A 120 -18.38 3.83 -17.75
N GLY A 121 -17.98 2.59 -18.04
CA GLY A 121 -18.72 1.71 -18.95
C GLY A 121 -19.96 1.04 -18.34
N THR A 122 -20.01 0.90 -17.02
CA THR A 122 -21.14 0.26 -16.30
C THR A 122 -21.83 1.18 -15.30
N GLY A 123 -21.31 2.40 -15.08
CA GLY A 123 -21.77 3.32 -14.04
C GLY A 123 -21.44 2.88 -12.61
N GLN A 124 -20.76 1.74 -12.45
CA GLN A 124 -20.52 1.17 -11.12
C GLN A 124 -19.42 1.93 -10.39
N PHE A 125 -19.75 2.42 -9.21
CA PHE A 125 -18.78 2.90 -8.23
C PHE A 125 -18.20 1.72 -7.46
N TYR A 126 -16.88 1.65 -7.37
CA TYR A 126 -16.20 0.62 -6.58
C TYR A 126 -15.73 1.17 -5.24
N SER A 127 -15.03 2.31 -5.24
CA SER A 127 -14.46 2.86 -4.01
C SER A 127 -13.88 4.25 -4.19
N GLU A 128 -13.75 4.95 -3.06
CA GLU A 128 -13.04 6.21 -2.94
C GLU A 128 -12.02 6.08 -1.81
N PHE A 129 -10.77 6.47 -2.05
CA PHE A 129 -9.70 6.41 -1.05
C PHE A 129 -8.63 7.48 -1.31
N ASN A 130 -7.90 7.85 -0.27
CA ASN A 130 -6.81 8.83 -0.37
C ASN A 130 -5.48 8.11 -0.62
N VAL A 131 -4.62 8.75 -1.40
CA VAL A 131 -3.29 8.27 -1.73
C VAL A 131 -2.30 9.36 -1.36
N VAL A 132 -1.32 9.01 -0.54
CA VAL A 132 -0.20 9.90 -0.21
C VAL A 132 0.86 9.80 -1.32
N SER A 133 1.57 10.88 -1.60
CA SER A 133 2.66 10.86 -2.58
C SER A 133 3.77 9.88 -2.21
N LEU A 134 4.33 9.23 -3.22
CA LEU A 134 5.52 8.41 -3.08
C LEU A 134 6.71 9.28 -2.61
N GLN A 135 7.31 8.92 -1.47
CA GLN A 135 8.47 9.64 -0.92
C GLN A 135 9.80 9.13 -1.50
N ASP A 136 9.82 7.88 -1.94
CA ASP A 136 11.03 7.20 -2.44
C ASP A 136 11.33 7.65 -3.88
N THR A 137 12.50 8.27 -4.08
CA THR A 137 12.95 8.79 -5.38
C THR A 137 12.99 7.72 -6.47
N GLN A 138 13.38 6.48 -6.15
CA GLN A 138 13.42 5.39 -7.14
C GLN A 138 12.00 5.00 -7.57
N LYS A 139 11.08 4.90 -6.61
CA LYS A 139 9.68 4.58 -6.91
C LYS A 139 8.99 5.70 -7.69
N ARG A 140 9.29 6.97 -7.37
CA ARG A 140 8.79 8.12 -8.13
C ARG A 140 9.26 8.04 -9.58
N LYS A 141 10.56 7.82 -9.80
CA LYS A 141 11.12 7.66 -11.15
C LYS A 141 10.47 6.52 -11.93
N TYR A 142 10.16 5.40 -11.26
CA TYR A 142 9.44 4.29 -11.89
C TYR A 142 8.02 4.69 -12.32
N ILE A 143 7.28 5.41 -11.47
CA ILE A 143 5.94 5.91 -11.83
C ILE A 143 6.00 6.94 -12.97
N GLU A 144 7.05 7.76 -13.01
CA GLU A 144 7.28 8.71 -14.12
C GLU A 144 7.55 7.98 -15.45
N ASP A 145 8.38 6.93 -15.45
CA ASP A 145 8.61 6.06 -16.62
C ASP A 145 7.31 5.39 -17.10
N VAL A 146 6.50 4.88 -16.17
CA VAL A 146 5.19 4.31 -16.50
C VAL A 146 4.27 5.38 -17.10
N ARG A 147 4.27 6.60 -16.57
CA ARG A 147 3.47 7.71 -17.10
C ARG A 147 3.86 8.06 -18.53
N GLU A 148 5.16 8.13 -18.81
CA GLU A 148 5.68 8.38 -20.15
C GLU A 148 5.24 7.28 -21.13
N LYS A 149 5.31 6.01 -20.72
CA LYS A 149 4.82 4.89 -21.55
C LYS A 149 3.32 4.95 -21.82
N VAL A 150 2.53 5.40 -20.84
CA VAL A 150 1.09 5.62 -21.03
C VAL A 150 0.82 6.77 -22.00
N GLU A 151 1.65 7.82 -22.02
CA GLU A 151 1.56 8.89 -23.01
C GLU A 151 1.94 8.45 -24.43
N ILE A 152 2.95 7.59 -24.56
CA ILE A 152 3.29 6.97 -25.84
C ILE A 152 2.11 6.13 -26.35
N LEU A 153 1.47 5.38 -25.46
CA LEU A 153 0.31 4.55 -25.79
C LEU A 153 -0.91 5.38 -26.24
N ASP A 154 -1.10 6.56 -25.66
CA ASP A 154 -2.13 7.54 -26.09
C ASP A 154 -1.89 7.98 -27.53
N LYS A 155 -0.65 8.36 -27.87
CA LYS A 155 -0.26 8.78 -29.23
C LYS A 155 -0.44 7.66 -30.26
N LEU A 156 -0.06 6.43 -29.92
CA LEU A 156 -0.24 5.28 -30.81
C LEU A 156 -1.71 5.00 -31.11
N ILE A 157 -2.62 5.34 -30.19
CA ILE A 157 -4.05 5.17 -30.41
C ILE A 157 -4.62 6.25 -31.32
N ASP A 158 -4.05 7.46 -31.28
CA ASP A 158 -4.41 8.52 -32.23
C ASP A 158 -4.04 8.13 -33.66
N GLU A 159 -2.90 7.45 -33.86
CA GLU A 159 -2.46 6.94 -35.16
C GLU A 159 -3.40 5.87 -35.77
N PHE A 160 -4.31 5.27 -34.99
CA PHE A 160 -5.30 4.30 -35.53
C PHE A 160 -6.53 4.95 -36.17
N VAL A 161 -6.64 6.28 -36.10
CA VAL A 161 -7.84 7.03 -36.51
C VAL A 161 -7.60 7.82 -37.81
N ASP A 162 -6.32 8.03 -38.16
CA ASP A 162 -5.87 8.56 -39.45
C ASP A 162 -5.73 7.43 -40.50
#